data_AF-A0A1B9MXN2-F1
#
_entry.id   AF-A0A1B9MXN2-F1
#
_cell.length_a   1.000
_cell.length_b   1.000
_cell.length_c   1.000
_cell.angle_alpha   90.00
_cell.angle_beta   90.00
_cell.angle_gamma   90.00
#
_symmetry.space_group_name_H-M   'P 1'
#
loop_
_entity.id
_entity.type
_entity.pdbx_description
1 polymer ?
#
loop_
_entity_poly.entity_id
_entity_poly.type
_entity_poly.pdbx_seq_one_letter_code
_entity_poly.pdbx_strand_id
1 'polypeptide(L)'
;MLGLVKGNDQTIGFVYYCLLCGVINMDEVNRWAEKVIGENEVSDLPDYIFDLIDLKGTIRDLQRLIDFFPNWRCTKAQRKAIYGIAVKRGEKLSQDDVSFNEEQALEALKKHPEVEKLFRETFPFIDF
;
A
#
# COMPACT_ATOMS: atom_id res chain seq x y z
N MET A 1 11.65 11.48 9.01
CA MET A 1 12.12 10.86 7.75
C MET A 1 11.02 9.94 7.24
N LEU A 2 10.50 10.20 6.04
CA LEU A 2 9.14 9.82 5.59
C LEU A 2 8.88 8.32 5.35
N GLY A 3 9.87 7.44 5.53
CA GLY A 3 9.67 6.01 5.28
C GLY A 3 9.65 5.66 3.79
N LEU A 4 10.36 6.43 2.96
CA LEU A 4 10.34 6.34 1.49
C LEU A 4 11.68 5.90 0.87
N VAL A 5 12.74 5.69 1.65
CA VAL A 5 14.09 5.43 1.12
C VAL A 5 14.65 4.10 1.62
N LYS A 6 15.62 3.53 0.93
CA LYS A 6 16.27 2.29 1.34
C LYS A 6 16.80 2.40 2.78
N GLY A 7 16.39 1.46 3.65
CA GLY A 7 16.73 1.44 5.07
C GLY A 7 15.73 2.18 5.98
N ASN A 8 14.87 3.02 5.42
CA ASN A 8 13.70 3.61 6.06
C ASN A 8 12.54 3.65 5.06
N ASP A 9 11.93 2.49 4.82
CA ASP A 9 11.06 2.18 3.69
C ASP A 9 9.66 1.70 4.12
N GLN A 10 9.26 1.95 5.37
CA GLN A 10 8.01 1.42 5.91
C GLN A 10 6.77 1.95 5.18
N THR A 11 6.76 3.23 4.81
CA THR A 11 5.63 3.88 4.14
C THR A 11 5.51 3.38 2.70
N ILE A 12 6.59 3.46 1.92
CA ILE A 12 6.58 2.95 0.53
C ILE A 12 6.38 1.42 0.50
N GLY A 13 6.89 0.71 1.50
CA GLY A 13 6.63 -0.71 1.71
C GLY A 13 5.14 -0.98 1.88
N PHE A 14 4.45 -0.21 2.71
CA PHE A 14 3.02 -0.42 2.92
C PHE A 14 2.23 -0.18 1.64
N VAL A 15 2.51 0.91 0.91
CA VAL A 15 1.90 1.22 -0.40
C VAL A 15 2.15 0.09 -1.40
N TYR A 16 3.39 -0.39 -1.51
CA TYR A 16 3.75 -1.51 -2.37
C TYR A 16 2.95 -2.77 -2.01
N TYR A 17 2.80 -3.09 -0.72
CA TYR A 17 2.02 -4.24 -0.28
C TYR A 17 0.53 -4.09 -0.56
N CYS A 18 -0.05 -2.90 -0.38
CA CYS A 18 -1.44 -2.63 -0.76
C CYS A 18 -1.67 -2.86 -2.26
N LEU A 19 -0.74 -2.39 -3.11
CA LEU A 19 -0.80 -2.62 -4.55
C LEU A 19 -0.63 -4.11 -4.89
N LEU A 20 0.34 -4.79 -4.26
CA LEU A 20 0.60 -6.22 -4.47
C LEU A 20 -0.61 -7.09 -4.14
N CYS A 21 -1.31 -6.75 -3.06
CA CYS A 21 -2.50 -7.47 -2.62
C CYS A 21 -3.78 -7.03 -3.36
N GLY A 22 -3.68 -6.15 -4.35
CA GLY A 22 -4.83 -5.65 -5.11
C GLY A 22 -5.79 -4.78 -4.30
N VAL A 23 -5.35 -4.25 -3.15
CA VAL A 23 -6.19 -3.38 -2.31
C VAL A 23 -6.27 -1.98 -2.87
N ILE A 24 -5.25 -1.56 -3.61
CA ILE A 24 -5.22 -0.31 -4.36
C ILE A 24 -4.80 -0.57 -5.79
N ASN A 25 -5.10 0.37 -6.68
CA ASN A 25 -4.62 0.38 -8.06
C ASN A 25 -3.53 1.46 -8.29
N MET A 26 -2.97 1.53 -9.49
CA MET A 26 -1.92 2.50 -9.81
C MET A 26 -2.42 3.95 -9.74
N ASP A 27 -3.66 4.24 -10.16
CA ASP A 27 -4.21 5.60 -10.05
C ASP A 27 -4.27 6.07 -8.59
N GLU A 28 -4.55 5.16 -7.64
CA GLU A 28 -4.50 5.44 -6.21
C GLU A 28 -3.08 5.59 -5.67
N VAL A 29 -2.09 4.89 -6.24
CA VAL A 29 -0.66 5.12 -5.95
C VAL A 29 -0.24 6.51 -6.43
N ASN A 30 -0.67 6.93 -7.62
CA ASN A 30 -0.38 8.26 -8.16
C ASN A 30 -0.96 9.37 -7.28
N ARG A 31 -2.23 9.23 -6.86
CA ARG A 31 -2.87 10.17 -5.91
C ARG A 31 -2.18 10.21 -4.55
N TRP A 32 -1.70 9.05 -4.07
CA TRP A 32 -0.89 9.01 -2.86
C TRP A 32 0.43 9.77 -3.03
N ALA A 33 1.10 9.63 -4.18
CA ALA A 33 2.32 10.37 -4.47
C ALA A 33 2.06 11.89 -4.53
N GLU A 34 0.98 12.33 -5.20
CA GLU A 34 0.55 13.74 -5.22
C GLU A 34 0.37 14.30 -3.80
N LYS A 35 -0.33 13.57 -2.92
CA LYS A 35 -0.50 13.95 -1.51
C LYS A 35 0.84 14.08 -0.79
N VAL A 36 1.72 13.09 -0.92
CA VAL A 36 3.04 13.10 -0.28
C VAL A 36 3.85 14.30 -0.74
N ILE A 37 3.79 14.65 -2.03
CA ILE A 37 4.46 15.84 -2.58
C ILE A 37 3.84 17.12 -2.03
N GLY A 38 2.50 17.20 -1.96
CA GLY A 38 1.80 18.41 -1.49
C GLY A 38 1.93 18.69 0.01
N GLU A 39 2.26 17.68 0.83
CA GLU A 39 2.34 17.79 2.28
C GLU A 39 3.77 17.90 2.84
N ASN A 40 4.81 17.79 2.00
CA ASN A 40 6.19 17.73 2.45
C ASN A 40 7.08 18.69 1.66
N GLU A 41 8.18 19.12 2.30
CA GLU A 41 9.20 19.91 1.62
C GLU A 41 9.93 19.07 0.57
N VAL A 42 10.24 19.67 -0.59
CA VAL A 42 10.92 18.98 -1.69
C VAL A 42 12.24 18.35 -1.25
N SER A 43 12.95 18.97 -0.31
CA SER A 43 14.23 18.45 0.21
C SER A 43 14.11 17.15 1.02
N ASP A 44 12.91 16.82 1.52
CA ASP A 44 12.67 15.61 2.30
C ASP A 44 12.20 14.42 1.44
N LEU A 45 11.94 14.68 0.15
CA LEU A 45 11.35 13.72 -0.78
C LEU A 45 12.43 13.02 -1.61
N PRO A 46 12.31 11.70 -1.84
CA PRO A 46 13.16 11.01 -2.80
C PRO A 46 12.72 11.33 -4.24
N ASP A 47 13.69 11.47 -5.16
CA ASP A 47 13.44 11.87 -6.55
C ASP A 47 12.36 11.04 -7.26
N TYR A 48 12.31 9.73 -6.99
CA TYR A 48 11.35 8.82 -7.63
C TYR A 48 9.87 9.19 -7.38
N ILE A 49 9.56 9.94 -6.31
CA ILE A 49 8.16 10.28 -5.96
C ILE A 49 7.52 11.14 -7.04
N PHE A 50 8.31 12.00 -7.71
CA PHE A 50 7.80 12.88 -8.77
C PHE A 50 7.45 12.11 -10.03
N ASP A 51 8.19 11.05 -10.32
CA ASP A 51 7.92 10.14 -11.44
C ASP A 51 6.71 9.24 -11.19
N LEU A 52 6.20 9.16 -9.94
CA LEU A 52 5.03 8.35 -9.59
C LEU A 52 3.70 9.00 -9.97
N ILE A 53 3.61 10.34 -10.04
CA ILE A 53 2.33 11.04 -10.26
C ILE A 53 1.65 10.63 -11.58
N ASP A 54 2.43 10.27 -12.59
CA ASP A 54 1.92 9.87 -13.91
C ASP A 54 2.39 8.47 -14.32
N LEU A 55 2.84 7.65 -13.36
CA LEU A 55 3.30 6.30 -13.66
C LEU A 55 2.12 5.45 -14.16
N LYS A 56 2.11 5.15 -15.44
CA LYS A 56 1.22 4.16 -16.04
C LYS A 56 1.94 2.82 -16.06
N GLY A 57 1.39 1.82 -15.38
CA GLY A 57 1.99 0.49 -15.43
C GLY A 57 1.55 -0.45 -14.32
N THR A 58 2.45 -1.38 -14.04
CA THR A 58 2.26 -2.48 -13.10
C THR A 58 3.11 -2.27 -11.84
N ILE A 59 2.89 -3.11 -10.83
CA ILE A 59 3.77 -3.18 -9.66
C ILE A 59 5.26 -3.38 -10.00
N ARG A 60 5.56 -4.02 -11.14
CA ARG A 60 6.94 -4.19 -11.61
C ARG A 60 7.56 -2.86 -12.03
N ASP A 61 6.77 -1.96 -12.61
CA ASP A 61 7.23 -0.64 -13.03
C ASP A 61 7.49 0.24 -11.81
N LEU A 62 6.60 0.19 -10.81
CA LEU A 62 6.83 0.79 -9.49
C LEU A 62 8.14 0.29 -8.87
N GLN A 63 8.38 -1.02 -8.89
CA GLN A 63 9.59 -1.61 -8.33
C GLN A 63 10.87 -1.16 -9.06
N ARG A 64 10.83 -1.05 -10.40
CA ARG A 64 11.97 -0.52 -11.18
C ARG A 64 12.24 0.93 -10.85
N LEU A 65 11.19 1.73 -10.65
CA LEU A 65 11.31 3.14 -10.36
C LEU A 65 11.91 3.41 -8.97
N ILE A 66 11.50 2.64 -7.97
CA ILE A 66 12.00 2.74 -6.59
C ILE A 66 13.48 2.29 -6.49
N ASP A 67 13.94 1.41 -7.39
CA ASP A 67 15.29 0.82 -7.42
C ASP A 67 15.73 0.10 -6.12
N PHE A 68 14.76 -0.33 -5.33
CA PHE A 68 14.95 -1.30 -4.25
C PHE A 68 13.65 -2.07 -3.98
N PHE A 69 13.74 -3.14 -3.19
CA PHE A 69 12.56 -3.88 -2.74
C PHE A 69 12.05 -3.26 -1.44
N PRO A 70 10.95 -2.47 -1.48
CA PRO A 70 10.42 -1.85 -0.29
C PRO A 70 9.77 -2.92 0.61
N ASN A 71 9.96 -2.82 1.91
CA ASN A 71 9.49 -3.81 2.86
C ASN A 71 8.68 -3.19 4.01
N TRP A 72 7.38 -3.48 4.02
CA TRP A 72 6.55 -3.23 5.19
C TRP A 72 6.74 -4.31 6.25
N ARG A 73 7.27 -3.94 7.41
CA ARG A 73 7.48 -4.86 8.53
C ARG A 73 6.13 -5.20 9.15
N CYS A 74 5.60 -6.35 8.78
CA CYS A 74 4.30 -6.83 9.23
C CYS A 74 4.35 -8.32 9.60
N THR A 75 3.40 -8.73 10.43
CA THR A 75 3.16 -10.15 10.70
C THR A 75 2.31 -10.79 9.59
N LYS A 76 2.28 -12.13 9.52
CA LYS A 76 1.38 -12.85 8.62
C LYS A 76 -0.10 -12.50 8.85
N ALA A 77 -0.49 -12.22 10.11
CA ALA A 77 -1.86 -11.86 10.45
C ALA A 77 -2.22 -10.45 9.98
N GLN A 78 -1.29 -9.49 10.11
CA GLN A 78 -1.47 -8.13 9.56
C GLN A 78 -1.50 -8.14 8.02
N ARG A 79 -0.68 -8.98 7.37
CA ARG A 79 -0.79 -9.17 5.91
C ARG A 79 -2.16 -9.73 5.51
N LYS A 80 -2.72 -10.67 6.28
CA LYS A 80 -4.08 -11.16 6.06
C LYS A 80 -5.14 -10.06 6.26
N ALA A 81 -4.92 -9.16 7.22
CA ALA A 81 -5.81 -8.01 7.44
C ALA A 81 -5.87 -7.05 6.24
N ILE A 82 -4.77 -6.86 5.49
CA ILE A 82 -4.78 -6.10 4.22
C ILE A 82 -5.81 -6.68 3.25
N TYR A 83 -5.88 -8.00 3.09
CA TYR A 83 -6.90 -8.62 2.24
C TYR A 83 -8.32 -8.39 2.77
N GLY A 84 -8.50 -8.25 4.09
CA GLY A 84 -9.78 -7.84 4.67
C GLY A 84 -10.22 -6.44 4.20
N ILE A 85 -9.29 -5.53 3.93
CA ILE A 85 -9.57 -4.21 3.34
C ILE A 85 -10.02 -4.38 1.89
N ALA A 86 -9.33 -5.21 1.11
CA ALA A 86 -9.76 -5.56 -0.26
C ALA A 86 -11.21 -6.07 -0.27
N VAL A 87 -11.55 -7.00 0.62
CA VAL A 87 -12.91 -7.55 0.74
C VAL A 87 -13.92 -6.46 1.11
N LYS A 88 -13.61 -5.57 2.07
CA LYS A 88 -14.50 -4.44 2.40
C LYS A 88 -14.70 -3.50 1.20
N ARG A 89 -13.68 -3.36 0.35
CA ARG A 89 -13.73 -2.58 -0.90
C ARG A 89 -14.47 -3.30 -2.04
N GLY A 90 -15.00 -4.51 -1.81
CA GLY A 90 -15.75 -5.28 -2.80
C GLY A 90 -14.91 -6.20 -3.67
N GLU A 91 -13.61 -6.33 -3.40
CA GLU A 91 -12.74 -7.26 -4.11
C GLU A 91 -12.98 -8.70 -3.67
N LYS A 92 -12.96 -9.63 -4.64
CA LYS A 92 -13.04 -11.06 -4.38
C LYS A 92 -11.64 -11.65 -4.26
N LEU A 93 -11.44 -12.51 -3.26
CA LEU A 93 -10.17 -13.20 -3.09
C LEU A 93 -10.09 -14.43 -3.99
N SER A 94 -9.04 -14.51 -4.80
CA SER A 94 -8.71 -15.72 -5.54
C SER A 94 -8.03 -16.75 -4.62
N GLN A 95 -8.47 -18.01 -4.69
CA GLN A 95 -7.82 -19.10 -3.97
C GLN A 95 -6.46 -19.48 -4.59
N ASP A 96 -6.17 -19.00 -5.80
CA ASP A 96 -4.85 -19.13 -6.41
C ASP A 96 -3.84 -18.14 -5.79
N ASP A 97 -4.34 -17.02 -5.24
CA ASP A 97 -3.50 -15.96 -4.64
C ASP A 97 -3.29 -16.16 -3.14
N VAL A 98 -4.30 -16.70 -2.44
CA VAL A 98 -4.30 -16.84 -0.98
C VAL A 98 -4.92 -18.16 -0.51
N SER A 99 -4.38 -18.72 0.57
CA SER A 99 -4.86 -19.98 1.18
C SER A 99 -5.97 -19.78 2.22
N PHE A 100 -6.71 -18.68 2.16
CA PHE A 100 -7.76 -18.32 3.10
C PHE A 100 -8.93 -17.67 2.37
N ASN A 101 -10.09 -17.61 3.03
CA ASN A 101 -11.30 -17.01 2.47
C ASN A 101 -11.55 -15.58 2.97
N GLU A 102 -12.58 -14.94 2.42
CA GLU A 102 -12.99 -13.57 2.73
C GLU A 102 -13.35 -13.39 4.21
N GLU A 103 -14.05 -14.34 4.82
CA GLU A 103 -14.41 -14.30 6.25
C GLU A 103 -13.16 -14.28 7.14
N GLN A 104 -12.18 -15.12 6.83
CA GLN A 104 -10.90 -15.16 7.55
C GLN A 104 -10.09 -13.88 7.37
N ALA A 105 -10.19 -13.23 6.22
CA ALA A 105 -9.54 -11.94 5.95
C ALA A 105 -10.19 -10.80 6.75
N LEU A 106 -11.53 -10.75 6.75
CA LEU A 106 -12.31 -9.79 7.55
C LEU A 106 -12.08 -9.98 9.05
N GLU A 107 -12.02 -11.22 9.52
CA GLU A 107 -11.73 -11.52 10.94
C GLU A 107 -10.30 -11.12 11.33
N ALA A 108 -9.33 -11.27 10.42
CA ALA A 108 -7.98 -10.76 10.64
C ALA A 108 -7.96 -9.23 10.73
N LEU A 109 -8.73 -8.54 9.88
CA LEU A 109 -8.85 -7.08 9.94
C LEU A 109 -9.48 -6.62 11.25
N LYS A 110 -10.53 -7.29 11.74
CA LYS A 110 -11.12 -6.99 13.07
C LYS A 110 -10.12 -7.15 14.21
N LYS A 111 -9.23 -8.14 14.14
CA LYS A 111 -8.18 -8.38 15.14
C LYS A 111 -7.00 -7.42 15.03
N HIS A 112 -6.84 -6.77 13.87
CA HIS A 112 -5.75 -5.86 13.55
C HIS A 112 -6.28 -4.48 13.08
N PRO A 113 -7.05 -3.76 13.92
CA PRO A 113 -7.60 -2.46 13.56
C PRO A 113 -6.51 -1.41 13.26
N GLU A 114 -5.28 -1.61 13.74
CA GLU A 114 -4.14 -0.76 13.40
C GLU A 114 -3.81 -0.78 11.90
N VAL A 115 -4.12 -1.87 11.19
CA VAL A 115 -3.90 -1.97 9.73
C VAL A 115 -4.92 -1.13 8.97
N GLU A 116 -6.19 -1.16 9.39
CA GLU A 116 -7.22 -0.27 8.82
C GLU A 116 -6.92 1.20 9.09
N LYS A 117 -6.46 1.51 10.31
CA LYS A 117 -6.03 2.86 10.68
C LYS A 117 -4.89 3.32 9.78
N LEU A 118 -3.82 2.53 9.64
CA LEU A 118 -2.69 2.85 8.76
C LEU A 118 -3.14 3.03 7.31
N PHE A 119 -4.06 2.20 6.82
CA PHE A 119 -4.61 2.34 5.49
C PHE A 119 -5.32 3.68 5.29
N ARG A 120 -6.22 4.06 6.21
CA ARG A 120 -6.96 5.33 6.14
C ARG A 120 -6.04 6.55 6.29
N GLU A 121 -4.98 6.45 7.10
CA GLU A 121 -3.97 7.51 7.23
C GLU A 121 -3.11 7.65 5.97
N THR A 122 -2.78 6.52 5.32
CA THR A 122 -1.98 6.50 4.08
C THR A 122 -2.80 6.99 2.89
N PHE A 123 -4.06 6.57 2.80
CA PHE A 123 -4.96 6.85 1.68
C PHE A 123 -6.26 7.51 2.16
N PRO A 124 -6.22 8.75 2.67
CA PRO A 124 -7.40 9.41 3.24
C PRO A 124 -8.46 9.80 2.20
N PHE A 125 -8.14 9.64 0.91
CA PHE A 125 -9.05 9.87 -0.21
C PHE A 125 -9.84 8.62 -0.64
N ILE A 126 -9.65 7.49 0.05
CA ILE A 126 -10.32 6.22 -0.24
C ILE A 126 -11.37 5.94 0.84
N ASP A 127 -12.63 5.92 0.43
CA ASP A 127 -13.77 5.55 1.27
C ASP A 127 -14.20 4.11 1.02
N PHE A 128 -14.36 3.33 2.10
CA PHE A 128 -14.83 1.94 2.11
C PHE A 128 -15.26 1.52 3.53
#